data_AF-A0A2C5XXL4-F1
#
_entry.id   AF-A0A2C5XXL4-F1
#
_cell.length_a   1.000
_cell.length_b   1.000
_cell.length_c   1.000
_cell.angle_alpha   90.00
_cell.angle_beta   90.00
_cell.angle_gamma   90.00
#
_symmetry.space_group_name_H-M   'P 1'
#
loop_
_entity.id
_entity.type
_entity.pdbx_description
1 polymer ?
#
loop_
_entity_poly.entity_id
_entity_poly.type
_entity_poly.pdbx_seq_one_letter_code
_entity_poly.pdbx_strand_id
1 'polypeptide(L)'
;MALVNTAYGMGRQYGRGQLCNAPGVGCMRSADTLIHAQATFRSLYCVQHSCLRFENGQMCRYARLRHHSFCENHIRCSLWPGNGGGRCWNDVREGNPSQYRFCEGHNCVEQRCANRRDQRELERCMEHRCRQEGCGGLRGINGYCARHTCADNDCLGFVPGGTSSHQRVCHVHQTCQQRRCRRRCHIDATGTTLPFCVAHGCRAGGCHGEGVQGGGGGGGGGGGGGYCAEHFVGGGGGQGQQRRQQQQQQQWQYGQHQHEQQQQRQFEQQQQQQQRQYGQHQYEHQHEQQHELHQHEQERQFEHQYEQQQQYGQHQYEEQHEQQHRGMRGRCRYVELIGDAPVRCNRHSQGLGGHCELHECASYACTQARVPASRHCNGHKCLRTGCGRARLVNDDAPYCDAHHEGPAYGPGGDRYSGGADDHYHHHHHHHHNLGQRPGALRPPAPDQCLVM
;
A
#
# COMPACT_ATOMS: atom_id res chain seq x y z
N MET A 1 20.08 -56.84 35.16
CA MET A 1 20.12 -55.41 35.54
C MET A 1 18.69 -54.89 35.46
N ALA A 2 18.09 -54.60 36.61
CA ALA A 2 16.68 -54.30 36.76
C ALA A 2 16.37 -52.86 36.35
N LEU A 3 15.40 -52.69 35.44
CA LEU A 3 14.78 -51.41 35.13
C LEU A 3 13.75 -51.10 36.22
N VAL A 4 14.11 -50.19 37.12
CA VAL A 4 13.18 -49.67 38.12
C VAL A 4 12.37 -48.55 37.46
N ASN A 5 11.12 -48.89 37.15
CA ASN A 5 10.05 -47.94 36.88
C ASN A 5 9.85 -47.06 38.12
N THR A 6 9.98 -45.74 37.97
CA THR A 6 9.56 -44.77 38.98
C THR A 6 8.57 -43.82 38.33
N ALA A 7 7.32 -44.28 38.27
CA ALA A 7 6.17 -43.44 38.03
C ALA A 7 5.74 -42.81 39.37
N TYR A 8 5.93 -41.50 39.53
CA TYR A 8 5.31 -40.74 40.59
C TYR A 8 4.76 -39.40 40.05
N GLY A 9 3.44 -39.26 40.14
CA GLY A 9 2.80 -38.00 40.52
C GLY A 9 2.56 -36.96 39.43
N MET A 10 1.72 -37.26 38.43
CA MET A 10 0.99 -36.21 37.70
C MET A 10 -0.14 -35.65 38.57
N GLY A 11 0.22 -34.89 39.60
CA GLY A 11 -0.70 -33.96 40.24
C GLY A 11 -0.98 -32.82 39.26
N ARG A 12 -2.25 -32.58 38.93
CA ARG A 12 -2.69 -31.41 38.16
C ARG A 12 -2.38 -30.15 38.97
N GLN A 13 -1.17 -29.61 38.81
CA GLN A 13 -0.86 -28.24 39.18
C GLN A 13 -1.66 -27.33 38.24
N TYR A 14 -2.65 -26.64 38.78
CA TYR A 14 -3.15 -25.42 38.17
C TYR A 14 -1.95 -24.46 38.11
N GLY A 15 -1.37 -24.37 36.92
CA GLY A 15 0.02 -23.99 36.71
C GLY A 15 0.33 -22.58 37.18
N ARG A 16 1.32 -22.45 38.06
CA ARG A 16 2.05 -21.19 38.22
C ARG A 16 2.54 -20.81 36.82
N GLY A 17 2.02 -19.70 36.28
CA GLY A 17 2.45 -19.20 34.97
C GLY A 17 3.98 -19.13 34.93
N GLN A 18 4.59 -19.68 33.88
CA GLN A 18 6.03 -19.54 33.70
C GLN A 18 6.38 -18.06 33.76
N LEU A 19 7.37 -17.69 34.59
CA LEU A 19 7.83 -16.31 34.67
C LEU A 19 8.52 -15.93 33.36
N CYS A 20 8.44 -14.65 33.00
CA CYS A 20 9.07 -14.10 31.81
C CYS A 20 10.58 -14.36 31.82
N ASN A 21 11.09 -15.07 30.81
CA ASN A 21 12.51 -15.42 30.71
C ASN A 21 13.35 -14.36 29.96
N ALA A 22 13.11 -13.07 30.24
CA ALA A 22 13.82 -12.00 29.55
C ALA A 22 15.28 -11.91 30.07
N PRO A 23 16.30 -12.00 29.20
CA PRO A 23 17.69 -12.02 29.65
C PRO A 23 18.09 -10.69 30.31
N GLY A 24 18.71 -10.78 31.49
CA GLY A 24 19.27 -9.63 32.22
C GLY A 24 18.24 -8.67 32.83
N VAL A 25 16.95 -9.03 32.83
CA VAL A 25 15.87 -8.27 33.46
C VAL A 25 15.11 -9.29 34.31
N GLY A 26 15.30 -9.29 35.63
CA GLY A 26 14.58 -10.18 36.55
C GLY A 26 13.07 -9.91 36.58
N CYS A 27 12.39 -10.17 35.48
CA CYS A 27 11.01 -9.80 35.25
C CYS A 27 10.09 -10.78 35.96
N MET A 28 9.38 -10.30 36.98
CA MET A 28 8.45 -11.12 37.75
C MET A 28 7.07 -11.29 37.08
N ARG A 29 6.87 -10.77 35.87
CA ARG A 29 5.61 -10.94 35.14
C ARG A 29 5.52 -12.35 34.58
N SER A 30 4.31 -12.91 34.52
CA SER A 30 4.06 -14.16 33.82
C SER A 30 4.30 -13.99 32.33
N ALA A 31 4.84 -15.05 31.69
CA ALA A 31 4.81 -15.21 30.26
C ALA A 31 3.34 -15.19 29.79
N ASP A 32 3.09 -14.51 28.67
CA ASP A 32 1.72 -14.17 28.26
C ASP A 32 1.32 -14.90 26.98
N THR A 33 0.00 -15.07 26.80
CA THR A 33 -0.57 -15.50 25.53
C THR A 33 -0.90 -14.27 24.72
N LEU A 34 -0.16 -14.05 23.64
CA LEU A 34 -0.35 -12.90 22.77
C LEU A 34 -1.41 -13.21 21.72
N ILE A 35 -2.31 -12.27 21.49
CA ILE A 35 -3.37 -12.38 20.49
C ILE A 35 -2.97 -11.53 19.29
N HIS A 36 -2.85 -12.15 18.11
CA HIS A 36 -2.57 -11.45 16.85
C HIS A 36 -3.47 -12.01 15.75
N ALA A 37 -4.24 -11.14 15.08
CA ALA A 37 -5.14 -11.52 13.99
C ALA A 37 -6.00 -12.76 14.30
N GLN A 38 -6.68 -12.75 15.46
CA GLN A 38 -7.56 -13.83 15.96
C GLN A 38 -6.85 -15.14 16.37
N ALA A 39 -5.55 -15.29 16.13
CA ALA A 39 -4.77 -16.42 16.61
C ALA A 39 -4.12 -16.12 17.97
N THR A 40 -4.03 -17.14 18.82
CA THR A 40 -3.39 -17.06 20.14
C THR A 40 -2.04 -17.75 20.12
N PHE A 41 -1.00 -17.07 20.62
CA PHE A 41 0.38 -17.56 20.62
C PHE A 41 0.95 -17.54 22.02
N ARG A 42 1.51 -18.67 22.46
CA ARG A 42 2.24 -18.73 23.73
C ARG A 42 3.62 -18.13 23.56
N SER A 43 3.88 -17.01 24.24
CA SER A 43 5.22 -16.44 24.32
C SER A 43 5.97 -16.98 25.53
N LEU A 44 7.31 -17.02 25.46
CA LEU A 44 8.17 -17.26 26.63
C LEU A 44 8.40 -15.97 27.46
N TYR A 45 7.91 -14.84 26.95
CA TYR A 45 8.09 -13.52 27.55
C TYR A 45 6.73 -12.89 27.83
N CYS A 46 6.69 -11.95 28.76
CA CYS A 46 5.50 -11.13 28.97
C CYS A 46 5.32 -10.15 27.79
N VAL A 47 4.15 -9.49 27.70
CA VAL A 47 3.85 -8.49 26.66
C VAL A 47 4.88 -7.36 26.55
N GLN A 48 5.60 -7.06 27.65
CA GLN A 48 6.65 -6.03 27.69
C GLN A 48 8.04 -6.53 27.27
N HIS A 49 8.21 -7.82 27.01
CA HIS A 49 9.50 -8.39 26.62
C HIS A 49 9.39 -9.25 25.36
N SER A 50 8.19 -9.52 24.85
CA SER A 50 8.00 -10.23 23.59
C SER A 50 8.31 -9.34 22.38
N CYS A 51 9.01 -9.91 21.39
CA CYS A 51 9.20 -9.24 20.10
C CYS A 51 7.87 -9.23 19.33
N LEU A 52 7.50 -8.06 18.79
CA LEU A 52 6.24 -7.88 18.04
C LEU A 52 6.28 -8.39 16.60
N ARG A 53 7.38 -9.02 16.15
CA ARG A 53 7.50 -9.52 14.78
C ARG A 53 6.72 -10.82 14.61
N PHE A 54 5.95 -10.88 13.53
CA PHE A 54 5.20 -12.05 13.08
C PHE A 54 5.70 -12.48 11.70
N GLU A 55 6.19 -13.71 11.58
CA GLU A 55 6.72 -14.27 10.33
C GLU A 55 6.26 -15.72 10.19
N ASN A 56 5.81 -16.11 8.99
CA ASN A 56 5.38 -17.47 8.67
C ASN A 56 4.32 -18.04 9.63
N GLY A 57 3.36 -17.20 10.04
CA GLY A 57 2.30 -17.62 10.96
C GLY A 57 2.75 -17.79 12.42
N GLN A 58 3.98 -17.41 12.77
CA GLN A 58 4.51 -17.55 14.12
C GLN A 58 5.06 -16.23 14.68
N MET A 59 4.89 -16.02 15.98
CA MET A 59 5.55 -14.93 16.69
C MET A 59 7.03 -15.25 16.93
N CYS A 60 7.85 -14.20 16.89
CA CYS A 60 9.26 -14.31 17.23
C CYS A 60 9.48 -14.87 18.65
N ARG A 61 10.40 -15.84 18.78
CA ARG A 61 10.75 -16.49 20.06
C ARG A 61 11.85 -15.79 20.85
N TYR A 62 12.32 -14.63 20.39
CA TYR A 62 13.37 -13.87 21.06
C TYR A 62 12.79 -12.67 21.82
N ALA A 63 13.43 -12.33 22.94
CA ALA A 63 13.07 -11.15 23.71
C ALA A 63 13.35 -9.87 22.92
N ARG A 64 12.49 -8.86 23.04
CA ARG A 64 12.75 -7.53 22.48
C ARG A 64 13.86 -6.81 23.25
N LEU A 65 14.60 -5.93 22.57
CA LEU A 65 15.62 -5.10 23.21
C LEU A 65 14.97 -4.04 24.11
N ARG A 66 15.70 -3.57 25.14
CA ARG A 66 15.23 -2.43 25.95
C ARG A 66 15.03 -1.23 25.02
N HIS A 67 13.88 -0.58 25.13
CA HIS A 67 13.47 0.57 24.30
C HIS A 67 13.08 0.27 22.85
N HIS A 68 13.08 -0.98 22.42
CA HIS A 68 12.63 -1.36 21.08
C HIS A 68 11.45 -2.32 21.13
N SER A 69 10.58 -2.24 20.12
CA SER A 69 9.46 -3.16 19.94
C SER A 69 9.88 -4.54 19.40
N PHE A 70 11.14 -4.69 19.00
CA PHE A 70 11.66 -5.86 18.30
C PHE A 70 12.93 -6.42 18.95
N CYS A 71 13.21 -7.70 18.72
CA CYS A 71 14.44 -8.34 19.16
C CYS A 71 15.63 -7.92 18.32
N GLU A 72 16.84 -8.23 18.79
CA GLU A 72 18.08 -7.91 18.07
C GLU A 72 18.08 -8.44 16.63
N ASN A 73 17.60 -9.66 16.40
CA ASN A 73 17.58 -10.23 15.04
C ASN A 73 16.65 -9.48 14.08
N HIS A 74 15.56 -8.90 14.58
CA HIS A 74 14.55 -8.23 13.76
C HIS A 74 14.78 -6.73 13.61
N ILE A 75 15.54 -6.10 14.52
CA ILE A 75 15.92 -4.70 14.35
C ILE A 75 17.13 -4.53 13.43
N ARG A 76 17.90 -5.59 13.15
CA ARG A 76 19.10 -5.49 12.29
C ARG A 76 18.74 -5.46 10.81
N CYS A 77 19.55 -4.75 10.04
CA CYS A 77 19.45 -4.70 8.59
C CYS A 77 19.45 -6.11 7.98
N SER A 78 18.43 -6.42 7.16
CA SER A 78 18.28 -7.73 6.53
C SER A 78 19.21 -7.94 5.32
N LEU A 79 20.09 -6.98 5.02
CA LEU A 79 21.01 -7.11 3.91
C LEU A 79 22.06 -8.19 4.23
N TRP A 80 21.97 -9.30 3.51
CA TRP A 80 23.05 -10.27 3.37
C TRP A 80 23.98 -9.78 2.27
N PRO A 81 25.28 -9.60 2.54
CA PRO A 81 26.23 -9.23 1.49
C PRO A 81 26.39 -10.39 0.51
N GLY A 82 26.30 -10.09 -0.77
CA GLY A 82 26.38 -11.08 -1.84
C GLY A 82 27.78 -11.63 -2.15
N ASN A 83 28.81 -11.35 -1.35
CA ASN A 83 30.21 -11.75 -1.61
C ASN A 83 31.01 -11.87 -0.30
N GLY A 84 30.65 -12.81 0.58
CA GLY A 84 31.48 -13.17 1.75
C GLY A 84 31.60 -12.15 2.89
N GLY A 85 30.92 -11.00 2.82
CA GLY A 85 30.85 -10.07 3.95
C GLY A 85 30.03 -10.64 5.12
N GLY A 86 30.24 -10.15 6.33
CA GLY A 86 29.27 -10.35 7.42
C GLY A 86 27.99 -9.56 7.18
N ARG A 87 26.86 -10.01 7.76
CA ARG A 87 25.59 -9.25 7.78
C ARG A 87 25.83 -7.81 8.24
N CYS A 88 25.10 -6.86 7.68
CA CYS A 88 25.14 -5.48 8.16
C CYS A 88 24.63 -5.40 9.61
N TRP A 89 25.48 -4.90 10.52
CA TRP A 89 25.18 -4.76 11.95
C TRP A 89 24.37 -3.52 12.31
N ASN A 90 24.07 -2.65 11.34
CA ASN A 90 23.27 -1.45 11.60
C ASN A 90 21.80 -1.82 11.76
N ASP A 91 21.10 -1.06 12.58
CA ASP A 91 19.67 -1.20 12.79
C ASP A 91 18.89 -0.70 11.57
N VAL A 92 17.71 -1.26 11.35
CA VAL A 92 16.77 -0.83 10.32
C VAL A 92 16.44 0.64 10.50
N ARG A 93 16.18 1.33 9.38
CA ARG A 93 15.79 2.74 9.35
C ARG A 93 14.70 3.01 10.39
N GLU A 94 14.91 4.05 11.20
CA GLU A 94 14.00 4.48 12.27
C GLU A 94 13.71 3.40 13.35
N GLY A 95 14.45 2.29 13.38
CA GLY A 95 14.19 1.18 14.31
C GLY A 95 12.85 0.48 14.08
N ASN A 96 12.23 0.65 12.90
CA ASN A 96 10.91 0.12 12.58
C ASN A 96 10.97 -0.96 11.47
N PRO A 97 11.19 -2.24 11.83
CA PRO A 97 11.22 -3.35 10.88
C PRO A 97 9.88 -3.70 10.23
N SER A 98 8.77 -3.14 10.71
CA SER A 98 7.47 -3.26 10.04
C SER A 98 7.39 -2.39 8.80
N GLN A 99 8.09 -1.24 8.79
CA GLN A 99 8.13 -0.32 7.64
C GLN A 99 9.37 -0.52 6.78
N TYR A 100 10.52 -0.83 7.39
CA TYR A 100 11.80 -0.84 6.71
C TYR A 100 12.58 -2.14 6.94
N ARG A 101 13.10 -2.74 5.88
CA ARG A 101 13.92 -3.97 5.98
C ARG A 101 15.43 -3.70 6.07
N PHE A 102 15.84 -2.47 5.77
CA PHE A 102 17.24 -2.09 5.62
C PHE A 102 17.58 -0.87 6.50
N CYS A 103 18.85 -0.76 6.89
CA CYS A 103 19.36 0.42 7.60
C CYS A 103 19.41 1.65 6.68
N GLU A 104 19.62 2.85 7.24
CA GLU A 104 19.66 4.12 6.48
C GLU A 104 20.61 4.07 5.27
N GLY A 105 21.77 3.42 5.41
CA GLY A 105 22.76 3.29 4.35
C GLY A 105 22.43 2.26 3.26
N HIS A 106 21.45 1.38 3.48
CA HIS A 106 21.05 0.34 2.54
C HIS A 106 19.59 0.50 2.05
N ASN A 107 18.84 1.42 2.65
CA ASN A 107 17.46 1.72 2.29
C ASN A 107 17.40 2.91 1.34
N CYS A 108 16.48 2.89 0.38
CA CYS A 108 16.29 4.00 -0.56
C CYS A 108 16.08 5.34 0.17
N VAL A 109 16.76 6.40 -0.32
CA VAL A 109 16.65 7.76 0.26
C VAL A 109 15.23 8.34 0.13
N GLU A 110 14.47 7.89 -0.87
CA GLU A 110 13.11 8.37 -1.12
C GLU A 110 12.20 8.14 0.09
N GLN A 111 11.41 9.14 0.44
CA GLN A 111 10.57 9.11 1.64
C GLN A 111 9.62 7.91 1.59
N ARG A 112 9.56 7.14 2.68
CA ARG A 112 8.69 5.96 2.84
C ARG A 112 8.99 4.80 1.88
N CYS A 113 10.06 4.85 1.10
CA CYS A 113 10.48 3.69 0.33
C CYS A 113 11.16 2.69 1.26
N ALA A 114 10.70 1.44 1.24
CA ALA A 114 11.28 0.34 2.02
C ALA A 114 12.31 -0.49 1.24
N ASN A 115 12.51 -0.16 -0.05
CA ASN A 115 13.30 -0.96 -0.97
C ASN A 115 14.80 -0.73 -0.80
N ARG A 116 15.56 -1.79 -1.11
CA ARG A 116 17.01 -1.82 -1.01
C ARG A 116 17.66 -0.90 -2.05
N ARG A 117 18.76 -0.24 -1.68
CA ARG A 117 19.74 0.30 -2.64
C ARG A 117 20.45 -0.86 -3.34
N ASP A 118 20.62 -0.79 -4.67
CA ASP A 118 21.37 -1.82 -5.39
C ASP A 118 22.83 -1.88 -4.97
N GLN A 119 23.46 -0.70 -4.94
CA GLN A 119 24.88 -0.49 -4.67
C GLN A 119 25.03 0.61 -3.62
N ARG A 120 26.09 0.53 -2.80
CA ARG A 120 26.34 1.50 -1.73
C ARG A 120 26.52 2.94 -2.23
N GLU A 121 26.99 3.09 -3.47
CA GLU A 121 27.22 4.40 -4.09
C GLU A 121 25.95 5.06 -4.61
N LEU A 122 24.87 4.30 -4.76
CA LEU A 122 23.61 4.79 -5.30
C LEU A 122 22.62 5.06 -4.15
N GLU A 123 22.11 6.28 -4.10
CA GLU A 123 21.19 6.70 -3.03
C GLU A 123 19.78 6.11 -3.13
N ARG A 124 19.39 5.65 -4.33
CA ARG A 124 18.03 5.20 -4.67
C ARG A 124 17.98 3.73 -5.08
N CYS A 125 16.84 3.08 -4.84
CA CYS A 125 16.56 1.72 -5.31
C CYS A 125 16.30 1.69 -6.83
N MET A 126 16.24 0.49 -7.43
CA MET A 126 15.91 0.32 -8.86
C MET A 126 14.62 0.99 -9.28
N GLU A 127 13.61 1.01 -8.41
CA GLU A 127 12.30 1.60 -8.71
C GLU A 127 12.34 3.13 -8.76
N HIS A 128 13.21 3.77 -7.98
CA HIS A 128 13.35 5.23 -7.96
C HIS A 128 14.53 5.73 -8.80
N ARG A 129 15.27 4.81 -9.44
CA ARG A 129 16.40 5.13 -10.31
C ARG A 129 15.98 5.10 -11.79
N CYS A 130 16.59 5.99 -12.56
CA CYS A 130 16.53 5.95 -14.01
C CYS A 130 16.83 4.55 -14.54
N ARG A 131 16.01 4.05 -15.47
CA ARG A 131 16.20 2.74 -16.11
C ARG A 131 17.49 2.66 -16.95
N GLN A 132 18.06 3.79 -17.37
CA GLN A 132 19.33 3.82 -18.09
C GLN A 132 20.47 3.31 -17.20
N GLU A 133 21.18 2.30 -17.68
CA GLU A 133 22.32 1.71 -16.97
C GLU A 133 23.35 2.77 -16.58
N GLY A 134 23.87 2.66 -15.35
CA GLY A 134 24.81 3.64 -14.79
C GLY A 134 24.20 4.97 -14.33
N CYS A 135 22.97 5.32 -14.70
CA CYS A 135 22.39 6.62 -14.33
C CYS A 135 21.77 6.65 -12.92
N GLY A 136 22.33 7.44 -11.99
CA GLY A 136 21.76 7.63 -10.64
C GLY A 136 20.58 8.63 -10.54
N GLY A 137 20.10 9.17 -11.66
CA GLY A 137 19.03 10.19 -11.67
C GLY A 137 17.68 9.64 -11.17
N LEU A 138 16.85 10.52 -10.60
CA LEU A 138 15.50 10.19 -10.14
C LEU A 138 14.64 9.70 -11.31
N ARG A 139 13.94 8.58 -11.14
CA ARG A 139 13.00 8.05 -12.15
C ARG A 139 11.80 9.00 -12.30
N GLY A 140 11.55 9.46 -13.52
CA GLY A 140 10.30 10.12 -13.91
C GLY A 140 9.21 9.11 -14.30
N ILE A 141 8.05 9.63 -14.69
CA ILE A 141 6.86 8.83 -15.03
C ILE A 141 7.14 7.79 -16.14
N ASN A 142 8.01 8.14 -17.10
CA ASN A 142 8.39 7.28 -18.21
C ASN A 142 9.47 6.23 -17.90
N GLY A 143 9.89 6.11 -16.63
CA GLY A 143 10.98 5.22 -16.23
C GLY A 143 12.38 5.82 -16.38
N TYR A 144 12.50 7.04 -16.90
CA TYR A 144 13.77 7.72 -17.15
C TYR A 144 13.87 9.03 -16.37
N CYS A 145 15.08 9.46 -16.03
CA CYS A 145 15.29 10.75 -15.39
C CYS A 145 15.21 11.88 -16.41
N ALA A 146 15.15 13.14 -15.96
CA ALA A 146 15.10 14.31 -16.84
C ALA A 146 16.25 14.39 -17.87
N ARG A 147 17.39 13.72 -17.63
CA ARG A 147 18.50 13.64 -18.60
C ARG A 147 18.27 12.62 -19.72
N HIS A 148 17.43 11.61 -19.47
CA HIS A 148 17.10 10.50 -20.35
C HIS A 148 15.64 10.54 -20.85
N THR A 149 14.93 11.62 -20.56
CA THR A 149 13.61 11.94 -21.10
C THR A 149 13.74 13.05 -22.12
N CYS A 150 12.89 13.01 -23.15
CA CYS A 150 12.81 14.05 -24.16
C CYS A 150 12.61 15.44 -23.50
N ALA A 151 13.23 16.48 -24.07
CA ALA A 151 13.16 17.85 -23.60
C ALA A 151 11.81 18.52 -23.88
N ASP A 152 11.05 17.95 -24.81
CA ASP A 152 9.67 18.34 -25.05
C ASP A 152 8.80 17.88 -23.87
N ASN A 153 8.07 18.82 -23.25
CA ASN A 153 7.35 18.61 -21.99
C ASN A 153 6.28 17.51 -22.08
N ASP A 154 5.71 17.29 -23.27
CA ASP A 154 4.65 16.30 -23.48
C ASP A 154 5.18 14.97 -24.01
N CYS A 155 6.48 14.90 -24.31
CA CYS A 155 7.11 13.73 -24.87
C CYS A 155 7.81 12.89 -23.79
N LEU A 156 7.28 11.71 -23.53
CA LEU A 156 7.89 10.73 -22.62
C LEU A 156 8.96 9.86 -23.28
N GLY A 157 9.37 10.17 -24.52
CA GLY A 157 10.34 9.40 -25.28
C GLY A 157 11.72 9.34 -24.62
N PHE A 158 12.34 8.16 -24.68
CA PHE A 158 13.72 7.96 -24.21
C PHE A 158 14.73 8.70 -25.08
N VAL A 159 15.77 9.23 -24.44
CA VAL A 159 16.97 9.77 -25.10
C VAL A 159 18.23 9.21 -24.44
N PRO A 160 19.33 8.96 -25.19
CA PRO A 160 20.57 8.35 -24.66
C PRO A 160 21.28 9.17 -23.58
N GLY A 161 20.89 10.43 -23.41
CA GLY A 161 21.49 11.36 -22.46
C GLY A 161 22.01 12.61 -23.16
N GLY A 162 21.76 13.77 -22.57
CA GLY A 162 22.28 15.06 -23.05
C GLY A 162 22.38 16.07 -21.91
N THR A 163 23.30 17.03 -22.04
CA THR A 163 23.41 18.14 -21.07
C THR A 163 22.54 19.32 -21.47
N SER A 164 22.23 19.46 -22.75
CA SER A 164 21.37 20.51 -23.29
C SER A 164 19.98 19.99 -23.68
N SER A 165 19.01 20.88 -23.80
CA SER A 165 17.69 20.57 -24.38
C SER A 165 17.81 20.00 -25.80
N HIS A 166 18.73 20.54 -26.61
CA HIS A 166 18.92 20.14 -28.01
C HIS A 166 19.45 18.72 -28.20
N GLN A 167 20.18 18.18 -27.21
CA GLN A 167 20.67 16.80 -27.24
C GLN A 167 19.64 15.81 -26.69
N ARG A 168 18.62 16.31 -25.97
CA ARG A 168 17.58 15.53 -25.32
C ARG A 168 16.30 15.50 -26.16
N VAL A 169 16.38 15.43 -27.47
CA VAL A 169 15.19 15.21 -28.32
C VAL A 169 15.12 13.76 -28.77
N CYS A 170 13.97 13.11 -28.62
CA CYS A 170 13.79 11.72 -29.03
C CYS A 170 13.84 11.58 -30.56
N HIS A 171 13.98 10.36 -31.09
CA HIS A 171 14.09 10.17 -32.54
C HIS A 171 12.88 10.70 -33.34
N VAL A 172 11.69 10.65 -32.72
CA VAL A 172 10.46 11.21 -33.29
C VAL A 172 10.58 12.73 -33.47
N HIS A 173 11.10 13.43 -32.46
CA HIS A 173 11.31 14.88 -32.52
C HIS A 173 12.61 15.26 -33.23
N GLN A 174 13.52 14.32 -33.46
CA GLN A 174 14.71 14.57 -34.27
C GLN A 174 14.41 14.58 -35.75
N THR A 175 13.30 14.01 -36.25
CA THR A 175 13.08 13.80 -37.68
C THR A 175 11.89 14.61 -38.17
N CYS A 176 12.08 15.35 -39.27
CA CYS A 176 11.00 16.15 -39.86
C CYS A 176 9.79 15.27 -40.19
N GLN A 177 8.60 15.71 -39.74
CA GLN A 177 7.32 15.01 -39.95
C GLN A 177 6.92 14.89 -41.43
N GLN A 178 7.57 15.64 -42.34
CA GLN A 178 7.29 15.58 -43.76
C GLN A 178 7.65 14.23 -44.36
N ARG A 179 6.71 13.63 -45.11
CA ARG A 179 6.90 12.31 -45.73
C ARG A 179 8.20 12.28 -46.54
N ARG A 180 9.04 11.27 -46.26
CA ARG A 180 10.36 11.04 -46.89
C ARG A 180 11.44 12.09 -46.58
N CYS A 181 11.20 13.04 -45.67
CA CYS A 181 12.24 13.93 -45.21
C CYS A 181 13.09 13.27 -44.12
N ARG A 182 14.39 13.14 -44.34
CA ARG A 182 15.35 12.62 -43.35
C ARG A 182 16.09 13.73 -42.58
N ARG A 183 15.71 14.99 -42.80
CA ARG A 183 16.36 16.15 -42.15
C ARG A 183 15.92 16.25 -40.70
N ARG A 184 16.81 16.82 -39.87
CA ARG A 184 16.49 17.06 -38.48
C ARG A 184 15.47 18.18 -38.29
N CYS A 185 14.57 18.04 -37.33
CA CYS A 185 13.66 19.10 -36.92
C CYS A 185 14.43 20.36 -36.50
N HIS A 186 13.87 21.53 -36.79
CA HIS A 186 14.44 22.78 -36.31
C HIS A 186 14.09 22.98 -34.83
N ILE A 187 15.05 23.48 -34.06
CA ILE A 187 14.80 23.92 -32.70
C ILE A 187 14.85 25.44 -32.72
N ASP A 188 13.77 26.08 -32.26
CA ASP A 188 13.69 27.53 -32.24
C ASP A 188 14.56 28.14 -31.13
N ALA A 189 14.59 29.48 -31.07
CA ALA A 189 15.35 30.20 -30.04
C ALA A 189 14.88 29.93 -28.60
N THR A 190 13.66 29.40 -28.42
CA THR A 190 13.10 29.04 -27.10
C THR A 190 13.53 27.63 -26.67
N GLY A 191 14.13 26.84 -27.56
CA GLY A 191 14.49 25.45 -27.31
C GLY A 191 13.37 24.46 -27.63
N THR A 192 12.25 24.93 -28.21
CA THR A 192 11.13 24.09 -28.61
C THR A 192 11.44 23.44 -29.95
N THR A 193 11.23 22.12 -30.04
CA THR A 193 11.49 21.38 -31.28
C THR A 193 10.27 21.47 -32.19
N LEU A 194 10.43 22.06 -33.37
CA LEU A 194 9.36 22.17 -34.34
C LEU A 194 9.16 20.84 -35.08
N PRO A 195 7.93 20.49 -35.48
CA PRO A 195 7.67 19.22 -36.20
C PRO A 195 8.34 19.14 -37.58
N PHE A 196 8.84 20.26 -38.10
CA PHE A 196 9.43 20.36 -39.43
C PHE A 196 10.89 20.82 -39.38
N CYS A 197 11.69 20.40 -40.37
CA CYS A 197 13.03 20.95 -40.57
C CYS A 197 12.96 22.39 -41.10
N VAL A 198 14.07 23.14 -41.05
CA VAL A 198 14.16 24.53 -41.55
C VAL A 198 13.66 24.70 -42.99
N ALA A 199 13.70 23.64 -43.82
CA ALA A 199 13.22 23.69 -45.20
C ALA A 199 11.71 23.45 -45.36
N HIS A 200 11.06 22.83 -44.38
CA HIS A 200 9.62 22.53 -44.40
C HIS A 200 8.84 23.29 -43.32
N GLY A 201 9.52 24.00 -42.42
CA GLY A 201 8.89 24.86 -41.42
C GLY A 201 8.51 26.21 -42.00
N CYS A 202 7.41 26.76 -41.49
CA CYS A 202 7.00 28.14 -41.74
C CYS A 202 8.07 29.13 -41.21
N ARG A 203 8.57 30.04 -42.07
CA ARG A 203 9.61 31.02 -41.68
C ARG A 203 9.10 32.20 -40.87
N ALA A 204 7.78 32.35 -40.74
CA ALA A 204 7.21 33.39 -39.90
C ALA A 204 7.45 33.05 -38.42
N GLY A 205 8.03 33.96 -37.64
CA GLY A 205 8.26 33.76 -36.21
C GLY A 205 6.95 33.40 -35.50
N GLY A 206 6.95 32.29 -34.74
CA GLY A 206 5.77 31.78 -34.02
C GLY A 206 4.82 30.90 -34.85
N CYS A 207 5.16 30.57 -36.10
CA CYS A 207 4.34 29.71 -36.95
C CYS A 207 4.81 28.24 -36.86
N HIS A 208 3.98 27.35 -36.30
CA HIS A 208 4.30 25.93 -36.12
C HIS A 208 3.82 25.02 -37.27
N GLY A 209 3.25 25.60 -38.33
CA GLY A 209 2.68 24.85 -39.48
C GLY A 209 3.70 24.41 -40.53
N GLU A 210 3.28 23.48 -41.40
CA GLU A 210 4.00 23.12 -42.61
C GLU A 210 4.11 24.36 -43.52
N GLY A 211 5.33 24.73 -43.89
CA GLY A 211 5.56 25.76 -44.89
C GLY A 211 4.98 25.26 -46.21
N VAL A 212 3.90 25.88 -46.67
CA VAL A 212 3.27 25.54 -47.94
C VAL A 212 4.36 25.66 -49.02
N GLN A 213 4.74 24.53 -49.62
CA GLN A 213 5.68 24.48 -50.74
C GLN A 213 4.97 25.02 -51.99
N GLY A 214 4.62 26.30 -51.96
CA GLY A 214 3.92 27.00 -53.02
C GLY A 214 4.73 28.23 -53.44
N GLY A 215 5.32 28.17 -54.61
CA GLY A 215 5.64 29.36 -55.40
C GLY A 215 6.97 30.03 -55.11
N GLY A 216 8.08 29.39 -55.51
CA GLY A 216 9.36 30.07 -55.71
C GLY A 216 10.06 29.47 -56.92
N GLY A 217 9.77 30.03 -58.10
CA GLY A 217 10.31 29.58 -59.38
C GLY A 217 11.77 29.93 -59.64
N GLY A 218 12.28 29.38 -60.76
CA GLY A 218 13.60 29.62 -61.37
C GLY A 218 14.51 28.39 -61.25
N GLY A 219 15.11 27.81 -62.29
CA GLY A 219 15.29 28.15 -63.70
C GLY A 219 16.63 27.55 -64.19
N GLY A 220 16.65 26.93 -65.39
CA GLY A 220 17.86 26.53 -66.16
C GLY A 220 18.60 25.27 -65.67
N GLY A 221 19.22 24.41 -66.48
CA GLY A 221 19.49 24.37 -67.94
C GLY A 221 20.65 23.38 -68.22
N GLY A 222 20.64 22.70 -69.38
CA GLY A 222 21.80 22.05 -70.05
C GLY A 222 22.26 20.68 -69.50
N GLY A 223 22.73 19.69 -70.26
CA GLY A 223 23.16 19.61 -71.66
C GLY A 223 24.40 18.66 -71.79
N GLY A 224 24.44 17.82 -72.83
CA GLY A 224 25.62 17.03 -73.29
C GLY A 224 25.79 15.67 -72.59
N GLY A 225 26.14 14.53 -73.20
CA GLY A 225 26.75 14.12 -74.48
C GLY A 225 27.27 12.68 -74.20
N GLY A 226 27.14 11.65 -75.02
CA GLY A 226 27.59 11.53 -76.40
C GLY A 226 29.00 10.92 -76.45
N TYR A 227 29.12 9.59 -76.53
CA TYR A 227 30.12 8.93 -77.39
C TYR A 227 29.78 7.44 -77.61
N CYS A 228 29.86 7.09 -78.90
CA CYS A 228 29.83 5.75 -79.46
C CYS A 228 31.30 5.31 -79.64
N ALA A 229 31.66 4.08 -79.27
CA ALA A 229 32.99 3.51 -79.56
C ALA A 229 32.85 2.07 -80.07
N GLU A 230 32.87 1.97 -81.40
CA GLU A 230 33.57 1.04 -82.30
C GLU A 230 33.79 -0.45 -81.92
N HIS A 231 33.11 -1.29 -82.72
CA HIS A 231 33.64 -2.41 -83.52
C HIS A 231 34.91 -3.18 -83.07
N PHE A 232 34.72 -4.46 -82.73
CA PHE A 232 35.63 -5.54 -83.10
C PHE A 232 34.82 -6.77 -83.55
N VAL A 233 34.82 -7.05 -84.86
CA VAL A 233 34.15 -8.21 -85.46
C VAL A 233 35.18 -9.33 -85.59
N GLY A 234 35.11 -10.31 -84.67
CA GLY A 234 35.80 -11.59 -84.76
C GLY A 234 34.76 -12.71 -84.92
N GLY A 235 34.52 -13.13 -86.16
CA GLY A 235 33.62 -14.23 -86.50
C GLY A 235 34.31 -15.59 -86.35
N GLY A 236 33.52 -16.60 -85.96
CA GLY A 236 33.87 -18.02 -86.10
C GLY A 236 33.79 -18.83 -84.80
N GLY A 237 32.57 -19.10 -84.30
CA GLY A 237 32.36 -19.99 -83.14
C GLY A 237 31.03 -19.84 -82.38
N GLY A 238 30.18 -18.88 -82.78
CA GLY A 238 29.07 -18.38 -81.96
C GLY A 238 27.89 -19.34 -81.70
N GLN A 239 27.63 -20.34 -82.54
CA GLN A 239 26.45 -21.20 -82.34
C GLN A 239 26.55 -22.11 -81.11
N GLY A 240 27.76 -22.58 -80.77
CA GLY A 240 28.00 -23.39 -79.57
C GLY A 240 28.00 -22.57 -78.29
N GLN A 241 28.50 -21.33 -78.33
CA GLN A 241 28.48 -20.42 -77.19
C GLN A 241 27.06 -19.91 -76.90
N GLN A 242 26.28 -19.59 -77.93
CA GLN A 242 24.90 -19.14 -77.78
C GLN A 242 24.01 -20.22 -77.17
N ARG A 243 24.18 -21.49 -77.56
CA ARG A 243 23.46 -22.62 -76.93
C ARG A 243 23.85 -22.82 -75.46
N ARG A 244 25.14 -22.72 -75.11
CA ARG A 244 25.58 -22.83 -73.70
C ARG A 244 25.03 -21.68 -72.85
N GLN A 245 25.02 -20.47 -73.39
CA GLN A 245 24.45 -19.31 -72.70
C GLN A 245 22.94 -19.45 -72.49
N GLN A 246 22.21 -19.94 -73.50
CA GLN A 246 20.78 -20.21 -73.38
C GLN A 246 20.49 -21.33 -72.36
N GLN A 247 21.31 -22.38 -72.32
CA GLN A 247 21.16 -23.46 -71.34
C GLN A 247 21.46 -22.99 -69.91
N GLN A 248 22.47 -22.13 -69.71
CA GLN A 248 22.75 -21.50 -68.42
C GLN A 248 21.59 -20.59 -67.96
N GLN A 249 21.00 -19.81 -68.87
CA GLN A 249 19.83 -18.99 -68.54
C GLN A 249 18.63 -19.83 -68.11
N GLN A 250 18.36 -20.95 -68.79
CA GLN A 250 17.28 -21.87 -68.40
C GLN A 250 17.53 -22.51 -67.03
N GLN A 251 18.76 -22.94 -66.75
CA GLN A 251 19.13 -23.48 -65.42
C GLN A 251 18.99 -22.42 -64.33
N TRP A 252 19.38 -21.17 -64.62
CA TRP A 252 19.23 -20.07 -63.67
C TRP A 252 17.76 -19.75 -63.38
N GLN A 253 16.91 -19.70 -64.42
CA GLN A 253 15.47 -19.49 -64.26
C GLN A 253 14.81 -20.61 -63.44
N TYR A 254 15.21 -21.87 -63.69
CA TYR A 254 14.73 -23.01 -62.90
C TYR A 254 15.18 -22.90 -61.43
N GLY A 255 16.41 -22.48 -61.17
CA GLY A 255 16.92 -22.23 -59.83
C GLY A 255 16.16 -21.13 -59.09
N GLN A 256 15.84 -20.03 -59.77
CA GLN A 256 15.00 -18.94 -59.22
C GLN A 256 13.61 -19.45 -58.84
N HIS A 257 12.96 -20.22 -59.72
CA HIS A 257 11.64 -20.77 -59.45
C HIS A 257 11.63 -21.73 -58.25
N GLN A 258 12.65 -22.60 -58.14
CA GLN A 258 12.81 -23.49 -56.98
C GLN A 258 13.02 -22.70 -55.67
N HIS A 259 13.81 -21.62 -55.73
CA HIS A 259 14.04 -20.76 -54.58
C HIS A 259 12.76 -20.03 -54.15
N GLU A 260 12.00 -19.48 -55.09
CA GLU A 260 10.71 -18.83 -54.83
C GLU A 260 9.71 -19.81 -54.21
N GLN A 261 9.62 -21.03 -54.74
CA GLN A 261 8.76 -22.07 -54.18
C GLN A 261 9.19 -22.49 -52.76
N GLN A 262 10.50 -22.47 -52.48
CA GLN A 262 11.01 -22.73 -51.12
C GLN A 262 10.64 -21.61 -50.15
N GLN A 263 10.74 -20.35 -50.57
CA GLN A 263 10.31 -19.21 -49.75
C GLN A 263 8.81 -19.25 -49.45
N GLN A 264 8.00 -19.62 -50.45
CA GLN A 264 6.55 -19.74 -50.28
C GLN A 264 6.18 -20.83 -49.24
N ARG A 265 6.85 -21.99 -49.29
CA ARG A 265 6.67 -23.05 -48.26
C ARG A 265 7.08 -22.60 -46.86
N GLN A 266 8.17 -21.83 -46.75
CA GLN A 266 8.60 -21.29 -45.45
C GLN A 266 7.58 -20.30 -44.89
N PHE A 267 7.03 -19.43 -45.74
CA PHE A 267 5.98 -18.49 -45.35
C PHE A 267 4.69 -19.19 -44.91
N GLU A 268 4.25 -20.21 -45.65
CA GLU A 268 3.09 -21.03 -45.26
C GLU A 268 3.31 -21.76 -43.93
N GLN A 269 4.49 -22.33 -43.70
CA GLN A 269 4.84 -22.94 -42.41
C GLN A 269 4.81 -21.93 -41.26
N GLN A 270 5.30 -20.70 -41.50
CA GLN A 270 5.29 -19.65 -40.50
C GLN A 270 3.87 -19.19 -40.17
N GLN A 271 2.99 -19.03 -41.17
CA GLN A 271 1.57 -18.75 -40.92
C GLN A 271 0.89 -19.86 -40.12
N GLN A 272 1.16 -21.12 -40.47
CA GLN A 272 0.57 -22.25 -39.75
C GLN A 272 1.03 -22.32 -38.29
N GLN A 273 2.28 -21.96 -38.00
CA GLN A 273 2.78 -21.83 -36.63
C GLN A 273 2.07 -20.72 -35.86
N GLN A 274 1.87 -19.55 -36.48
CA GLN A 274 1.13 -18.44 -35.85
C GLN A 274 -0.33 -18.83 -35.54
N GLN A 275 -1.00 -19.54 -36.46
CA GLN A 275 -2.37 -20.02 -36.22
C GLN A 275 -2.43 -21.01 -35.04
N ARG A 276 -1.44 -21.91 -34.91
CA ARG A 276 -1.36 -22.82 -33.76
C ARG A 276 -1.13 -22.08 -32.44
N GLN A 277 -0.24 -21.09 -32.42
CA GLN A 277 0.00 -20.26 -31.23
C GLN A 277 -1.26 -19.48 -30.82
N TYR A 278 -1.98 -18.91 -31.79
CA TYR A 278 -3.22 -18.21 -31.52
C TYR A 278 -4.30 -19.16 -30.95
N GLY A 279 -4.43 -20.37 -31.51
CA GLY A 279 -5.33 -21.39 -30.98
C GLY A 279 -4.97 -21.84 -29.56
N GLN A 280 -3.67 -21.99 -29.26
CA GLN A 280 -3.20 -22.29 -27.90
C GLN A 280 -3.56 -21.18 -26.90
N HIS A 281 -3.31 -19.92 -27.26
CA HIS A 281 -3.70 -18.79 -26.41
C HIS A 281 -5.20 -18.69 -26.19
N GLN A 282 -6.03 -18.97 -27.20
CA GLN A 282 -7.48 -19.00 -27.02
C GLN A 282 -7.92 -20.12 -26.06
N TYR A 283 -7.31 -21.29 -26.16
CA TYR A 283 -7.59 -22.40 -25.25
C TYR A 283 -7.17 -22.10 -23.81
N GLU A 284 -5.97 -21.55 -23.62
CA GLU A 284 -5.48 -21.14 -22.29
C GLU A 284 -6.40 -20.08 -21.67
N HIS A 285 -6.81 -19.09 -22.45
CA HIS A 285 -7.73 -18.04 -21.96
C HIS A 285 -9.10 -18.61 -21.58
N GLN A 286 -9.64 -19.55 -22.37
CA GLN A 286 -10.91 -20.21 -22.03
C GLN A 286 -10.79 -21.07 -20.78
N HIS A 287 -9.66 -21.76 -20.59
CA HIS A 287 -9.38 -22.54 -19.40
C HIS A 287 -9.21 -21.66 -18.15
N GLU A 288 -8.54 -20.52 -18.27
CA GLU A 288 -8.41 -19.53 -17.19
C GLU A 288 -9.77 -18.98 -16.76
N GLN A 289 -10.64 -18.61 -17.71
CA GLN A 289 -12.01 -18.18 -17.40
C GLN A 289 -12.82 -19.27 -16.66
N GLN A 290 -12.67 -20.55 -17.06
CA GLN A 290 -13.33 -21.66 -16.34
C GLN A 290 -12.78 -21.84 -14.93
N HIS A 291 -11.47 -21.67 -14.74
CA HIS A 291 -10.84 -21.72 -13.43
C HIS A 291 -11.31 -20.59 -12.52
N GLU A 292 -11.41 -19.36 -13.02
CA GLU A 292 -11.95 -18.21 -12.28
C GLU A 292 -13.42 -18.43 -11.87
N LEU A 293 -14.25 -18.94 -12.78
CA LEU A 293 -15.64 -19.28 -12.46
C LEU A 293 -15.74 -20.35 -11.37
N HIS A 294 -14.90 -21.38 -11.44
CA HIS A 294 -14.87 -22.42 -10.42
C HIS A 294 -14.40 -21.89 -9.06
N GLN A 295 -13.37 -21.03 -9.04
CA GLN A 295 -12.88 -20.39 -7.83
C GLN A 295 -13.98 -19.51 -7.20
N HIS A 296 -14.67 -18.72 -8.00
CA HIS A 296 -15.77 -17.88 -7.53
C HIS A 296 -16.95 -18.70 -6.99
N GLU A 297 -17.23 -19.87 -7.57
CA GLU A 297 -18.25 -20.78 -7.03
C GLU A 297 -17.84 -21.38 -5.67
N GLN A 298 -16.56 -21.74 -5.49
CA GLN A 298 -16.05 -22.19 -4.19
C GLN A 298 -16.15 -21.09 -3.11
N GLU A 299 -15.83 -19.84 -3.46
CA GLU A 299 -15.97 -18.70 -2.56
C GLU A 299 -17.42 -18.50 -2.12
N ARG A 300 -18.38 -18.57 -3.04
CA ARG A 300 -19.82 -18.50 -2.70
C ARG A 300 -20.27 -19.65 -1.79
N GLN A 301 -19.76 -20.85 -1.99
CA GLN A 301 -20.05 -21.98 -1.10
C GLN A 301 -19.51 -21.74 0.31
N PHE A 302 -18.30 -21.19 0.41
CA PHE A 302 -17.70 -20.84 1.70
C PHE A 302 -18.47 -19.73 2.43
N GLU A 303 -18.88 -18.68 1.72
CA GLU A 303 -19.72 -17.61 2.27
C GLU A 303 -21.05 -18.16 2.79
N HIS A 304 -21.73 -19.00 2.00
CA HIS A 304 -22.99 -19.62 2.43
C HIS A 304 -22.83 -20.49 3.68
N GLN A 305 -21.74 -21.26 3.77
CA GLN A 305 -21.44 -22.07 4.95
C GLN A 305 -21.17 -21.19 6.19
N TYR A 306 -20.48 -20.07 6.00
CA TYR A 306 -20.20 -19.11 7.06
C TYR A 306 -21.48 -18.43 7.57
N GLU A 307 -22.39 -18.03 6.67
CA GLU A 307 -23.70 -17.47 7.03
C GLU A 307 -24.56 -18.46 7.81
N GLN A 308 -24.62 -19.74 7.40
CA GLN A 308 -25.32 -20.78 8.18
C GLN A 308 -24.74 -20.92 9.59
N GLN A 309 -23.42 -20.86 9.73
CA GLN A 309 -22.76 -20.96 11.04
C GLN A 309 -23.11 -19.76 11.93
N GLN A 310 -23.20 -18.55 11.36
CA GLN A 310 -23.63 -17.37 12.11
C GLN A 310 -25.10 -17.48 12.55
N GLN A 311 -26.00 -17.92 11.68
CA GLN A 311 -27.41 -18.12 12.02
C GLN A 311 -27.58 -19.15 13.14
N TYR A 312 -26.82 -20.24 13.10
CA TYR A 312 -26.83 -21.24 14.17
C TYR A 312 -26.31 -20.67 15.50
N GLY A 313 -25.26 -19.84 15.45
CA GLY A 313 -24.74 -19.14 16.62
C GLY A 313 -25.74 -18.16 17.24
N GLN A 314 -26.49 -17.42 16.41
CA GLN A 314 -27.55 -16.51 16.88
C GLN A 314 -28.69 -17.27 17.55
N HIS A 315 -29.17 -18.36 16.93
CA HIS A 315 -30.21 -19.21 17.53
C HIS A 315 -29.80 -19.77 18.90
N GLN A 316 -28.56 -20.26 19.04
CA GLN A 316 -28.08 -20.74 20.34
C GLN A 316 -28.02 -19.64 21.40
N TYR A 317 -27.63 -18.42 21.01
CA TYR A 317 -27.61 -17.28 21.92
C TYR A 317 -29.02 -16.90 22.39
N GLU A 318 -30.00 -16.86 21.48
CA GLU A 318 -31.39 -16.57 21.81
C GLU A 318 -32.00 -17.63 22.74
N GLU A 319 -31.75 -18.93 22.48
CA GLU A 319 -32.22 -20.01 23.36
C GLU A 319 -31.63 -19.92 24.77
N GLN A 320 -30.32 -19.64 24.89
CA GLN A 320 -29.67 -19.46 26.19
C GLN A 320 -30.21 -18.23 26.92
N HIS A 321 -30.43 -17.12 26.21
CA HIS A 321 -31.00 -15.90 26.77
C HIS A 321 -32.43 -16.14 27.27
N GLU A 322 -33.28 -16.83 26.49
CA GLU A 322 -34.66 -17.13 26.90
C GLU A 322 -34.71 -18.05 28.13
N GLN A 323 -33.82 -19.04 28.23
CA GLN A 323 -33.69 -19.90 29.41
C GLN A 323 -33.29 -19.11 30.67
N GLN A 324 -32.35 -18.17 30.55
CA GLN A 324 -31.97 -17.29 31.66
C GLN A 324 -33.15 -16.43 32.14
N HIS A 325 -33.94 -15.87 31.21
CA HIS A 325 -35.11 -15.05 31.55
C HIS A 325 -36.27 -15.84 32.15
N ARG A 326 -36.46 -17.12 31.79
CA ARG A 326 -37.46 -17.97 32.46
C ARG A 326 -37.15 -18.20 33.95
N GLY A 327 -35.87 -18.17 34.35
CA GLY A 327 -35.44 -18.32 35.75
C GLY A 327 -35.58 -17.08 36.63
N MET A 328 -35.70 -15.87 36.05
CA MET A 328 -35.64 -14.60 36.81
C MET A 328 -37.01 -13.94 37.07
N ARG A 329 -38.14 -14.55 36.71
CA ARG A 329 -39.47 -14.00 37.03
C ARG A 329 -39.83 -14.21 38.52
N GLY A 330 -39.21 -13.45 39.41
CA GLY A 330 -39.61 -13.35 40.81
C GLY A 330 -40.97 -12.66 40.98
N ARG A 331 -41.79 -13.12 41.94
CA ARG A 331 -42.98 -12.38 42.39
C ARG A 331 -42.51 -11.15 43.18
N CYS A 332 -43.14 -9.99 42.95
CA CYS A 332 -42.89 -8.77 43.71
C CYS A 332 -43.07 -9.04 45.22
N ARG A 333 -42.02 -8.80 46.01
CA ARG A 333 -42.00 -9.09 47.46
C ARG A 333 -42.64 -8.00 48.33
N TYR A 334 -43.25 -7.00 47.72
CA TYR A 334 -43.78 -5.84 48.43
C TYR A 334 -45.12 -6.17 49.13
N VAL A 335 -45.13 -6.00 50.45
CA VAL A 335 -46.31 -6.11 51.31
C VAL A 335 -46.57 -4.72 51.87
N GLU A 336 -47.66 -4.10 51.47
CA GLU A 336 -48.07 -2.79 51.98
C GLU A 336 -49.09 -3.00 53.10
N LEU A 337 -48.85 -2.44 54.29
CA LEU A 337 -49.80 -2.47 55.41
C LEU A 337 -50.72 -1.25 55.27
N ILE A 338 -51.96 -1.49 54.83
CA ILE A 338 -53.02 -0.49 54.83
C ILE A 338 -53.97 -0.88 55.99
N GLY A 339 -53.74 -0.30 57.17
CA GLY A 339 -54.36 -0.75 58.43
C GLY A 339 -53.66 -1.97 59.05
N ASP A 340 -54.39 -2.79 59.82
CA ASP A 340 -53.87 -4.02 60.46
C ASP A 340 -53.76 -5.24 59.51
N ALA A 341 -54.07 -5.08 58.21
CA ALA A 341 -54.07 -6.16 57.23
C ALA A 341 -52.97 -5.95 56.15
N PRO A 342 -52.09 -6.94 55.91
CA PRO A 342 -51.09 -6.86 54.86
C PRO A 342 -51.71 -7.09 53.47
N VAL A 343 -51.61 -6.10 52.58
CA VAL A 343 -51.98 -6.22 51.17
C VAL A 343 -50.73 -6.56 50.36
N ARG A 344 -50.73 -7.73 49.70
CA ARG A 344 -49.64 -8.17 48.82
C ARG A 344 -49.81 -7.62 47.41
N CYS A 345 -48.76 -7.02 46.87
CA CYS A 345 -48.75 -6.61 45.46
C CYS A 345 -48.58 -7.84 44.55
N ASN A 346 -49.64 -8.24 43.83
CA ASN A 346 -49.61 -9.38 42.88
C ASN A 346 -49.00 -9.05 41.50
N ARG A 347 -48.35 -7.88 41.33
CA ARG A 347 -47.76 -7.49 40.04
C ARG A 347 -46.38 -8.14 39.88
N HIS A 348 -46.10 -8.71 38.71
CA HIS A 348 -44.78 -9.26 38.40
C HIS A 348 -43.74 -8.13 38.30
N SER A 349 -42.57 -8.29 38.94
CA SER A 349 -41.46 -7.36 38.82
C SER A 349 -40.71 -7.62 37.51
N GLN A 350 -40.61 -6.62 36.64
CA GLN A 350 -39.79 -6.67 35.43
C GLN A 350 -38.42 -6.01 35.63
N GLY A 351 -38.17 -5.35 36.77
CA GLY A 351 -36.93 -4.66 37.08
C GLY A 351 -35.94 -5.50 37.89
N LEU A 352 -34.66 -5.16 37.78
CA LEU A 352 -33.51 -5.80 38.45
C LEU A 352 -33.59 -5.73 40.00
N GLY A 353 -34.48 -4.91 40.56
CA GLY A 353 -34.62 -4.67 42.00
C GLY A 353 -35.62 -5.56 42.74
N GLY A 354 -36.37 -6.45 42.05
CA GLY A 354 -37.39 -7.30 42.70
C GLY A 354 -38.63 -6.55 43.21
N HIS A 355 -38.81 -5.30 42.80
CA HIS A 355 -39.98 -4.46 43.03
C HIS A 355 -40.72 -4.27 41.69
N CYS A 356 -42.03 -4.03 41.71
CA CYS A 356 -42.75 -3.69 40.48
C CYS A 356 -42.56 -2.20 40.13
N GLU A 357 -42.92 -1.78 38.91
CA GLU A 357 -42.83 -0.38 38.47
C GLU A 357 -43.54 0.62 39.41
N LEU A 358 -44.55 0.15 40.16
CA LEU A 358 -45.23 0.91 41.20
C LEU A 358 -44.49 0.96 42.54
N HIS A 359 -43.38 0.26 42.72
CA HIS A 359 -42.62 0.23 43.98
C HIS A 359 -41.14 0.52 43.79
N GLU A 360 -40.67 0.68 42.55
CA GLU A 360 -39.29 1.08 42.26
C GLU A 360 -39.11 2.60 42.39
N CYS A 361 -37.93 3.00 42.85
CA CYS A 361 -37.51 4.39 42.85
C CYS A 361 -37.44 4.91 41.40
N ALA A 362 -38.08 6.03 41.12
CA ALA A 362 -38.08 6.67 39.79
C ALA A 362 -36.72 7.26 39.36
N SER A 363 -35.64 6.99 40.11
CA SER A 363 -34.29 7.45 39.76
C SER A 363 -33.61 6.39 38.91
N TYR A 364 -33.07 6.80 37.77
CA TYR A 364 -32.39 5.91 36.83
C TYR A 364 -31.27 5.13 37.56
N ALA A 365 -31.26 3.81 37.43
CA ALA A 365 -30.35 2.87 38.10
C ALA A 365 -30.51 2.66 39.63
N CYS A 366 -31.54 3.22 40.28
CA CYS A 366 -31.80 2.96 41.70
C CYS A 366 -32.71 1.73 41.88
N THR A 367 -32.20 0.68 42.53
CA THR A 367 -32.94 -0.57 42.78
C THR A 367 -33.73 -0.59 44.10
N GLN A 368 -33.73 0.51 44.85
CA GLN A 368 -34.39 0.61 46.16
C GLN A 368 -35.89 0.86 46.02
N ALA A 369 -36.68 0.38 46.99
CA ALA A 369 -38.11 0.63 47.05
C ALA A 369 -38.42 2.12 47.24
N ARG A 370 -39.42 2.65 46.50
CA ARG A 370 -39.96 4.00 46.74
C ARG A 370 -40.71 4.03 48.08
N VAL A 371 -40.71 5.19 48.76
CA VAL A 371 -41.53 5.35 49.97
C VAL A 371 -42.99 5.68 49.60
N PRO A 372 -44.00 5.31 50.42
CA PRO A 372 -45.42 5.47 50.05
C PRO A 372 -45.83 6.89 49.63
N ALA A 373 -45.18 7.93 50.16
CA ALA A 373 -45.47 9.33 49.88
C ALA A 373 -44.59 9.96 48.78
N SER A 374 -43.71 9.19 48.11
CA SER A 374 -42.80 9.72 47.09
C SER A 374 -42.62 8.75 45.94
N ARG A 375 -42.31 9.28 44.75
CA ARG A 375 -41.85 8.47 43.61
C ARG A 375 -40.39 8.01 43.79
N HIS A 376 -39.72 8.43 44.85
CA HIS A 376 -38.31 8.16 45.12
C HIS A 376 -38.12 7.37 46.42
N CYS A 377 -37.02 6.62 46.54
CA CYS A 377 -36.64 5.92 47.77
C CYS A 377 -36.19 6.90 48.86
N ASN A 378 -35.95 6.40 50.08
CA ASN A 378 -35.41 7.24 51.18
C ASN A 378 -34.09 7.93 50.80
N GLY A 379 -33.26 7.26 49.99
CA GLY A 379 -32.05 7.86 49.47
C GLY A 379 -32.35 9.01 48.52
N HIS A 380 -33.36 8.93 47.67
CA HIS A 380 -33.58 9.91 46.61
C HIS A 380 -34.69 10.93 46.86
N LYS A 381 -35.44 10.86 47.97
CA LYS A 381 -36.49 11.83 48.28
C LYS A 381 -35.93 13.11 48.92
N CYS A 382 -36.56 14.25 48.64
CA CYS A 382 -36.30 15.50 49.36
C CYS A 382 -36.66 15.37 50.85
N LEU A 383 -35.80 15.88 51.76
CA LEU A 383 -36.03 15.85 53.21
C LEU A 383 -37.05 16.88 53.71
N ARG A 384 -37.54 17.81 52.86
CA ARG A 384 -38.59 18.75 53.27
C ARG A 384 -39.92 18.00 53.40
N THR A 385 -40.53 18.08 54.59
CA THR A 385 -41.83 17.46 54.89
C THR A 385 -42.88 17.84 53.85
N GLY A 386 -43.52 16.83 53.23
CA GLY A 386 -44.53 17.02 52.19
C GLY A 386 -44.00 17.17 50.75
N CYS A 387 -42.68 17.17 50.53
CA CYS A 387 -42.11 17.27 49.18
C CYS A 387 -41.96 15.90 48.51
N GLY A 388 -42.64 15.70 47.37
CA GLY A 388 -42.53 14.47 46.57
C GLY A 388 -41.37 14.42 45.57
N ARG A 389 -40.55 15.49 45.46
CA ARG A 389 -39.50 15.64 44.44
C ARG A 389 -38.21 14.89 44.82
N ALA A 390 -37.39 14.56 43.82
CA ALA A 390 -36.08 13.94 44.02
C ALA A 390 -35.08 14.93 44.65
N ARG A 391 -34.16 14.45 45.49
CA ARG A 391 -32.95 15.20 45.85
C ARG A 391 -32.04 15.36 44.64
N LEU A 392 -31.21 16.40 44.62
CA LEU A 392 -30.22 16.60 43.57
C LEU A 392 -29.18 15.46 43.59
N VAL A 393 -28.85 14.94 42.40
CA VAL A 393 -28.06 13.70 42.24
C VAL A 393 -26.58 13.92 42.58
N ASN A 394 -26.08 15.16 42.56
CA ASN A 394 -24.65 15.41 42.48
C ASN A 394 -23.94 15.82 43.78
N ASP A 395 -24.62 16.13 44.89
CA ASP A 395 -23.94 16.87 45.99
C ASP A 395 -24.32 16.46 47.43
N ASP A 396 -24.74 15.22 47.69
CA ASP A 396 -25.28 14.81 49.02
C ASP A 396 -26.39 15.73 49.55
N ALA A 397 -26.96 16.56 48.67
CA ALA A 397 -27.84 17.64 49.06
C ALA A 397 -29.13 17.04 49.64
N PRO A 398 -29.53 17.42 50.86
CA PRO A 398 -30.72 16.87 51.49
C PRO A 398 -32.03 17.31 50.80
N TYR A 399 -31.96 18.28 49.90
CA TYR A 399 -33.12 18.95 49.32
C TYR A 399 -33.16 18.87 47.79
N CYS A 400 -34.34 19.06 47.20
CA CYS A 400 -34.52 19.17 45.75
C CYS A 400 -34.12 20.58 45.27
N ASP A 401 -34.06 20.77 43.95
CA ASP A 401 -33.86 22.05 43.27
C ASP A 401 -34.67 23.21 43.89
N ALA A 402 -35.97 23.02 44.12
CA ALA A 402 -36.85 24.06 44.68
C ALA A 402 -36.62 24.35 46.18
N HIS A 403 -35.87 23.50 46.87
CA HIS A 403 -35.61 23.61 48.30
C HIS A 403 -34.11 23.76 48.60
N HIS A 404 -33.27 23.90 47.56
CA HIS A 404 -31.83 24.09 47.67
C HIS A 404 -31.45 25.55 48.00
N GLU A 405 -32.38 26.48 47.82
CA GLU A 405 -32.18 27.88 48.21
C GLU A 405 -32.36 28.05 49.72
N GLY A 406 -31.24 28.07 50.44
CA GLY A 406 -31.20 28.51 51.83
C GLY A 406 -31.69 29.95 51.99
N PRO A 407 -32.05 30.37 53.22
CA PRO A 407 -32.65 31.67 53.49
C PRO A 407 -31.68 32.81 53.13
N ALA A 408 -32.09 33.63 52.16
CA ALA A 408 -31.44 34.90 51.86
C ALA A 408 -31.58 35.85 53.07
N TYR A 409 -30.51 35.99 53.84
CA TYR A 409 -30.29 37.18 54.67
C TYR A 409 -29.62 38.25 53.79
N GLY A 410 -30.31 39.37 53.59
CA GLY A 410 -29.68 40.65 53.21
C GLY A 410 -30.05 41.21 51.83
N PRO A 411 -30.66 42.40 51.75
CA PRO A 411 -30.97 43.08 50.49
C PRO A 411 -29.80 43.99 50.06
N GLY A 412 -29.54 44.04 48.76
CA GLY A 412 -28.72 45.08 48.14
C GLY A 412 -27.70 44.53 47.15
N GLY A 413 -27.85 44.88 45.87
CA GLY A 413 -26.82 44.60 44.86
C GLY A 413 -27.39 44.47 43.46
N ASP A 414 -27.44 45.59 42.77
CA ASP A 414 -27.97 45.79 41.43
C ASP A 414 -27.37 44.91 40.31
N ARG A 415 -28.26 44.57 39.37
CA ARG A 415 -28.08 44.45 37.91
C ARG A 415 -26.66 44.62 37.35
N TYR A 416 -26.18 43.62 36.62
CA TYR A 416 -25.46 43.84 35.36
C TYR A 416 -25.70 42.67 34.38
N SER A 417 -26.22 43.02 33.21
CA SER A 417 -26.43 42.14 32.05
C SER A 417 -25.31 42.39 31.03
N GLY A 418 -24.78 41.33 30.43
CA GLY A 418 -23.88 41.34 29.26
C GLY A 418 -23.27 39.95 29.13
N GLY A 419 -23.46 39.17 28.07
CA GLY A 419 -23.27 39.51 26.65
C GLY A 419 -21.97 38.81 26.21
N ALA A 420 -22.09 37.60 25.64
CA ALA A 420 -21.77 37.28 24.24
C ALA A 420 -20.29 36.90 23.98
N ASP A 421 -20.13 35.68 23.48
CA ASP A 421 -19.22 35.19 22.43
C ASP A 421 -17.75 35.63 22.39
N ASP A 422 -16.83 34.66 22.30
CA ASP A 422 -15.83 34.65 21.21
C ASP A 422 -15.09 33.32 21.03
N HIS A 423 -15.00 32.92 19.76
CA HIS A 423 -14.30 31.76 19.21
C HIS A 423 -12.76 31.94 19.26
N TYR A 424 -12.04 30.90 19.73
CA TYR A 424 -10.57 30.82 19.61
C TYR A 424 -10.18 29.76 18.55
N HIS A 425 -9.64 30.20 17.41
CA HIS A 425 -8.89 29.37 16.47
C HIS A 425 -7.40 29.66 16.62
N HIS A 426 -6.61 28.63 16.88
CA HIS A 426 -5.15 28.70 17.02
C HIS A 426 -4.48 28.13 15.76
N HIS A 427 -3.80 28.99 15.01
CA HIS A 427 -2.82 28.63 13.97
C HIS A 427 -1.42 28.74 14.58
N HIS A 428 -0.58 27.71 14.40
CA HIS A 428 0.86 27.83 14.62
C HIS A 428 1.63 27.28 13.42
N HIS A 429 2.30 28.19 12.70
CA HIS A 429 3.43 27.92 11.83
C HIS A 429 4.71 27.80 12.68
N HIS A 430 5.61 26.88 12.31
CA HIS A 430 7.04 27.05 12.59
C HIS A 430 7.89 26.49 11.44
N HIS A 431 8.64 27.39 10.81
CA HIS A 431 9.85 27.10 10.04
C HIS A 431 11.00 26.81 11.00
N HIS A 432 11.92 25.90 10.63
CA HIS A 432 13.36 26.12 10.83
C HIS A 432 14.19 25.35 9.81
N ASN A 433 15.08 26.12 9.19
CA ASN A 433 16.16 25.77 8.29
C ASN A 433 17.48 25.84 9.09
N LEU A 434 18.53 25.13 8.66
CA LEU A 434 19.98 25.48 8.69
C LEU A 434 20.89 24.25 8.84
N GLY A 435 21.95 24.19 8.01
CA GLY A 435 23.23 23.59 8.42
C GLY A 435 23.95 22.68 7.41
N GLN A 436 24.38 23.19 6.25
CA GLN A 436 25.38 22.50 5.40
C GLN A 436 26.82 22.81 5.86
N ARG A 437 27.69 21.79 5.88
CA ARG A 437 29.16 21.91 5.99
C ARG A 437 29.82 21.32 4.73
N PRO A 438 30.90 21.92 4.19
CA PRO A 438 31.64 21.36 3.07
C PRO A 438 32.93 20.64 3.50
N GLY A 439 33.34 19.63 2.71
CA GLY A 439 34.75 19.38 2.39
C GLY A 439 35.37 18.09 2.91
N ALA A 440 35.66 17.16 1.99
CA ALA A 440 36.94 16.44 1.92
C ALA A 440 37.09 15.74 0.55
N LEU A 441 38.02 16.24 -0.28
CA LEU A 441 38.45 15.62 -1.53
C LEU A 441 39.32 14.39 -1.21
N ARG A 442 39.10 13.29 -1.94
CA ARG A 442 39.88 12.05 -1.88
C ARG A 442 40.70 11.93 -3.18
N PRO A 443 41.98 11.48 -3.13
CA PRO A 443 42.80 11.30 -4.34
C PRO A 443 42.43 10.01 -5.11
N PRO A 444 42.72 9.94 -6.42
CA PRO A 444 42.48 8.74 -7.23
C PRO A 444 43.53 7.64 -6.98
N ALA A 445 43.08 6.39 -7.07
CA ALA A 445 43.91 5.18 -7.02
C ALA A 445 44.45 4.82 -8.44
N PRO A 446 45.58 4.09 -8.54
CA PRO A 446 46.32 3.92 -9.79
C PRO A 446 45.78 2.82 -10.71
N ASP A 447 46.00 3.05 -12.01
CA ASP A 447 45.75 2.16 -13.15
C ASP A 447 46.42 0.79 -12.99
N GLN A 448 45.65 -0.28 -13.23
CA GLN A 448 46.19 -1.62 -13.41
C GLN A 448 46.48 -1.87 -14.89
N CYS A 449 47.71 -2.25 -15.14
CA CYS A 449 48.28 -2.61 -16.42
C CYS A 449 47.61 -3.85 -17.02
N LEU A 450 47.35 -3.77 -18.33
CA LEU A 450 47.21 -4.90 -19.24
C LEU A 450 48.46 -5.79 -19.14
N VAL A 451 48.24 -7.09 -18.96
CA VAL A 451 49.21 -8.13 -19.30
C VAL A 451 48.63 -8.89 -20.51
N MET A 452 49.55 -9.15 -21.43
CA MET A 452 49.40 -9.69 -22.79
C MET A 452 48.55 -10.94 -22.93
#